data_AF-A0AAD9VD13-F1
#
_entry.id   AF-A0AAD9VD13-F1
#
_cell.length_a   1.000
_cell.length_b   1.000
_cell.length_c   1.000
_cell.angle_alpha   90.00
_cell.angle_beta   90.00
_cell.angle_gamma   90.00
#
_symmetry.space_group_name_H-M   'P 1'
#
loop_
_entity.id
_entity.type
_entity.pdbx_description
1 polymer ?
#
loop_
_entity_poly.entity_id
_entity_poly.type
_entity_poly.pdbx_seq_one_letter_code
_entity_poly.pdbx_strand_id
1 'polypeptide(L)'
;MATKQSVKTWGEREFWGLNWDFDPQWMLSEKQKEIQKKLIETCRAVIRPNAITCDENYEFPRKSLDALASLGLLGLIVPKALGGLGQNHACAAMVVETIARYGCSSTAMVYVMHLGAVASMLFRHHNNNTLQDVLRRLDKDRLVGTLVFSDPATGGHNWFPFSSKAKQLDDNTIQVLRYGAWVTSAGFADFYVVECTSPSFDGDFMNLSIYLMFKDEVRSSVDDWSALGMRGNQSSPVVCEGVLTADRLIGSFGEFPLAAHEVIDPYFLLFSSACWNGIALGAIDIAKKHVKRTEHADMGLRVADFPIIQDYFGKCLTETNCSRMMLFSVAQGMDDMTNNNDWSIYQEPIMVPIRGQFHHWCFQVKIKAATNVTQVTDDMLHACGGVGYKKELGLERLLRDGKAGWVMGASNEVLRQVVGKTSLFGPEAIDFWCKVPDSRALNFELKKLTGSAKRELARKLLNEAEKEDKIEKNQKCLYEDLDFDNPFSNRPPAILKSPDIQHGIKHARNPCLNPNEFVALRLLSVKSLSEVVAEYTFALPQATDFTGCFPGQYVRVRLGNNQRFLSPVTRAKELGKISLLLKHETHGIFSNSMRSLKIGKGNGFFFISFLLSEQNNKTSE
;
A
#
# COMPACT_ATOMS: atom_id res chain seq x y z
N MET A 1 9.84 -46.03 -14.04
CA MET A 1 9.21 -46.40 -12.75
C MET A 1 8.79 -45.12 -12.05
N ALA A 2 7.57 -45.02 -11.52
CA ALA A 2 7.18 -43.86 -10.73
C ALA A 2 7.84 -43.93 -9.34
N THR A 3 8.67 -42.96 -9.01
CA THR A 3 9.09 -42.73 -7.62
C THR A 3 7.84 -42.47 -6.78
N LYS A 4 7.65 -43.19 -5.67
CA LYS A 4 6.62 -42.86 -4.67
C LYS A 4 6.84 -41.40 -4.25
N GLN A 5 5.96 -40.50 -4.66
CA GLN A 5 5.89 -39.19 -4.01
C GLN A 5 5.60 -39.45 -2.53
N SER A 6 6.42 -38.89 -1.64
CA SER A 6 6.24 -39.05 -0.19
C SER A 6 4.87 -38.49 0.20
N VAL A 7 4.04 -39.27 0.91
CA VAL A 7 2.72 -38.82 1.39
C VAL A 7 2.88 -37.45 2.07
N LYS A 8 2.03 -36.50 1.66
CA LYS A 8 2.12 -35.11 2.15
C LYS A 8 1.67 -35.07 3.60
N THR A 9 2.48 -34.51 4.49
CA THR A 9 2.21 -34.53 5.93
C THR A 9 1.98 -33.14 6.53
N TRP A 10 1.45 -33.14 7.75
CA TRP A 10 1.15 -31.97 8.58
C TRP A 10 1.59 -32.28 10.01
N GLY A 11 2.90 -32.19 10.27
CA GLY A 11 3.55 -32.90 11.36
C GLY A 11 3.59 -34.40 11.07
N GLU A 12 3.21 -35.23 12.04
CA GLU A 12 3.26 -36.71 11.97
C GLU A 12 2.09 -37.33 11.19
N ARG A 13 1.08 -36.55 10.79
CA ARG A 13 -0.15 -37.03 10.15
C ARG A 13 -0.20 -36.67 8.67
N GLU A 14 -0.95 -37.43 7.88
CA GLU A 14 -1.27 -37.06 6.49
C GLU A 14 -1.99 -35.69 6.43
N PHE A 15 -1.65 -34.89 5.42
CA PHE A 15 -2.27 -33.59 5.18
C PHE A 15 -3.67 -33.76 4.57
N TRP A 16 -4.66 -33.19 5.24
CA TRP A 16 -6.09 -33.30 4.94
C TRP A 16 -6.54 -32.55 3.66
N GLY A 17 -5.73 -31.63 3.15
CA GLY A 17 -5.99 -30.90 1.91
C GLY A 17 -5.55 -31.66 0.65
N LEU A 18 -5.15 -30.93 -0.39
CA LEU A 18 -4.60 -31.51 -1.62
C LEU A 18 -3.18 -32.05 -1.38
N ASN A 19 -2.93 -33.26 -1.89
CA ASN A 19 -1.63 -33.92 -1.89
C ASN A 19 -0.69 -33.30 -2.95
N TRP A 20 0.50 -33.88 -3.14
CA TRP A 20 1.52 -33.34 -4.03
C TRP A 20 1.22 -33.49 -5.53
N ASP A 21 0.30 -34.38 -5.92
CA ASP A 21 -0.12 -34.55 -7.32
C ASP A 21 -0.72 -33.24 -7.92
N PHE A 22 -1.22 -32.35 -7.07
CA PHE A 22 -1.80 -31.06 -7.44
C PHE A 22 -0.88 -29.86 -7.17
N ASP A 23 0.41 -30.11 -6.89
CA ASP A 23 1.43 -29.07 -6.75
C ASP A 23 2.51 -29.21 -7.83
N PRO A 24 3.03 -28.10 -8.39
CA PRO A 24 3.99 -28.12 -9.48
C PRO A 24 5.41 -28.42 -9.01
N GLN A 25 5.58 -29.57 -8.35
CA GLN A 25 6.86 -30.03 -7.79
C GLN A 25 7.95 -30.25 -8.85
N TRP A 26 7.59 -30.35 -10.14
CA TRP A 26 8.54 -30.38 -11.24
C TRP A 26 9.15 -29.01 -11.58
N MET A 27 8.54 -27.91 -11.13
CA MET A 27 9.06 -26.55 -11.31
C MET A 27 10.10 -26.17 -10.24
N LEU A 28 10.38 -27.07 -9.28
CA LEU A 28 11.24 -26.85 -8.12
C LEU A 28 12.42 -27.82 -8.11
N SER A 29 13.61 -27.30 -7.82
CA SER A 29 14.79 -28.10 -7.46
C SER A 29 14.66 -28.72 -6.07
N GLU A 30 15.43 -29.78 -5.78
CA GLU A 30 15.38 -30.46 -4.47
C GLU A 30 15.67 -29.53 -3.28
N LYS A 31 16.58 -28.55 -3.44
CA LYS A 31 16.82 -27.52 -2.41
C LYS A 31 15.56 -26.69 -2.13
N GLN A 32 14.82 -26.31 -3.17
CA GLN A 32 13.60 -25.52 -3.05
C GLN A 32 12.45 -26.34 -2.42
N LYS A 33 12.39 -27.66 -2.71
CA LYS A 33 11.49 -28.60 -2.02
C LYS A 33 11.84 -28.75 -0.54
N GLU A 34 13.12 -28.79 -0.20
CA GLU A 34 13.58 -28.82 1.20
C GLU A 34 13.19 -27.53 1.95
N ILE A 35 13.38 -26.37 1.32
CA ILE A 35 12.90 -25.07 1.84
C ILE A 35 11.37 -25.12 2.03
N GLN A 36 10.61 -25.58 1.03
CA GLN A 36 9.15 -25.71 1.14
C GLN A 36 8.74 -26.61 2.32
N LYS A 37 9.40 -27.76 2.50
CA LYS A 37 9.12 -28.70 3.59
C LYS A 37 9.35 -28.08 4.98
N LYS A 38 10.47 -27.37 5.17
CA LYS A 38 10.77 -26.66 6.42
C LYS A 38 9.78 -25.53 6.69
N LEU A 39 9.37 -24.82 5.63
CA LEU A 39 8.40 -23.74 5.69
C LEU A 39 6.98 -24.24 5.99
N ILE A 40 6.52 -25.36 5.42
CA ILE A 40 5.22 -25.98 5.74
C ILE A 40 5.15 -26.34 7.23
N GLU A 41 6.22 -26.91 7.78
CA GLU A 41 6.29 -27.26 9.21
C GLU A 41 6.32 -26.01 10.10
N THR A 42 7.03 -24.96 9.70
CA THR A 42 7.03 -23.66 10.40
C THR A 42 5.68 -22.96 10.31
N CYS A 43 4.96 -23.12 9.18
CA CYS A 43 3.57 -22.70 9.04
C CYS A 43 2.65 -23.45 9.99
N ARG A 44 2.80 -24.77 10.14
CA ARG A 44 2.05 -25.57 11.12
C ARG A 44 2.32 -25.12 12.56
N ALA A 45 3.58 -24.99 12.94
CA ALA A 45 4.00 -24.82 14.33
C ALA A 45 3.87 -23.37 14.84
N VAL A 46 4.11 -22.36 13.99
CA VAL A 46 4.19 -20.95 14.40
C VAL A 46 3.20 -20.06 13.67
N ILE A 47 3.23 -20.04 12.33
CA ILE A 47 2.53 -18.98 11.56
C ILE A 47 1.01 -19.18 11.57
N ARG A 48 0.50 -20.40 11.41
CA ARG A 48 -0.94 -20.68 11.39
C ARG A 48 -1.63 -20.46 12.75
N PRO A 49 -1.03 -20.85 13.91
CA PRO A 49 -1.54 -20.42 15.22
C PRO A 49 -1.52 -18.90 15.38
N ASN A 50 -0.42 -18.23 15.02
CA ASN A 50 -0.28 -16.78 15.14
C ASN A 50 -1.27 -16.01 14.23
N ALA A 51 -1.66 -16.59 13.09
CA ALA A 51 -2.65 -16.03 12.17
C ALA A 51 -4.00 -15.74 12.82
N ILE A 52 -4.37 -16.45 13.90
CA ILE A 52 -5.65 -16.27 14.59
C ILE A 52 -5.62 -14.96 15.37
N THR A 53 -4.66 -14.76 16.28
CA THR A 53 -4.57 -13.50 17.06
C THR A 53 -4.34 -12.29 16.16
N CYS A 54 -3.56 -12.43 15.08
CA CYS A 54 -3.35 -11.36 14.10
C CYS A 54 -4.63 -10.89 13.37
N ASP A 55 -5.64 -11.76 13.19
CA ASP A 55 -6.91 -11.39 12.53
C ASP A 55 -8.01 -10.98 13.52
N GLU A 56 -7.92 -11.42 14.77
CA GLU A 56 -8.87 -11.05 15.83
C GLU A 56 -8.49 -9.72 16.50
N ASN A 57 -7.19 -9.49 16.74
CA ASN A 57 -6.67 -8.32 17.44
C ASN A 57 -6.00 -7.28 16.52
N TYR A 58 -6.00 -7.50 15.19
CA TYR A 58 -5.28 -6.68 14.19
C TYR A 58 -3.74 -6.58 14.45
N GLU A 59 -3.17 -7.55 15.17
CA GLU A 59 -1.74 -7.59 15.54
C GLU A 59 -0.83 -7.78 14.33
N PHE A 60 0.27 -7.02 14.28
CA PHE A 60 1.32 -7.21 13.28
C PHE A 60 2.04 -8.56 13.49
N PRO A 61 2.22 -9.40 12.45
CA PRO A 61 2.70 -10.77 12.59
C PRO A 61 4.23 -10.88 12.79
N ARG A 62 4.85 -10.03 13.63
CA ARG A 62 6.31 -10.06 13.90
C ARG A 62 6.78 -11.46 14.30
N LYS A 63 6.06 -12.16 15.19
CA LYS A 63 6.33 -13.55 15.57
C LYS A 63 6.36 -14.55 14.38
N SER A 64 5.56 -14.31 13.33
CA SER A 64 5.61 -15.09 12.10
C SER A 64 6.86 -14.75 11.27
N LEU A 65 7.22 -13.48 11.18
CA LEU A 65 8.36 -12.97 10.40
C LEU A 65 9.70 -13.37 11.04
N ASP A 66 9.79 -13.35 12.37
CA ASP A 66 10.92 -13.90 13.14
C ASP A 66 11.13 -15.40 12.89
N ALA A 67 10.06 -16.15 12.62
CA ALA A 67 10.13 -17.56 12.25
C ALA A 67 10.58 -17.77 10.79
N LEU A 68 10.29 -16.82 9.89
CA LEU A 68 10.87 -16.79 8.54
C LEU A 68 12.37 -16.44 8.59
N ALA A 69 12.76 -15.46 9.41
CA ALA A 69 14.15 -15.10 9.66
C ALA A 69 14.97 -16.30 10.20
N SER A 70 14.37 -17.08 11.09
CA SER A 70 14.95 -18.32 11.64
C SER A 70 15.17 -19.43 10.59
N LEU A 71 14.65 -19.28 9.37
CA LEU A 71 14.87 -20.17 8.22
C LEU A 71 15.80 -19.56 7.15
N GLY A 72 16.31 -18.33 7.34
CA GLY A 72 17.07 -17.59 6.32
C GLY A 72 16.19 -16.98 5.21
N LEU A 73 14.89 -16.80 5.46
CA LEU A 73 13.96 -16.39 4.41
C LEU A 73 13.84 -14.87 4.23
N LEU A 74 14.24 -14.04 5.19
CA LEU A 74 14.31 -12.60 4.92
C LEU A 74 15.44 -12.31 3.91
N GLY A 75 16.57 -13.04 4.02
CA GLY A 75 17.63 -13.10 3.02
C GLY A 75 17.39 -14.06 1.85
N LEU A 76 16.15 -14.47 1.53
CA LEU A 76 15.89 -15.52 0.53
C LEU A 76 16.51 -15.21 -0.84
N ILE A 77 16.27 -14.00 -1.35
CA ILE A 77 16.73 -13.52 -2.67
C ILE A 77 18.12 -12.86 -2.61
N VAL A 78 18.68 -12.69 -1.41
CA VAL A 78 19.98 -12.05 -1.20
C VAL A 78 21.11 -13.01 -1.61
N PRO A 79 22.14 -12.56 -2.35
CA PRO A 79 23.29 -13.39 -2.70
C PRO A 79 23.99 -14.02 -1.49
N LYS A 80 24.52 -15.23 -1.65
CA LYS A 80 25.27 -15.94 -0.60
C LYS A 80 26.49 -15.16 -0.08
N ALA A 81 27.11 -14.32 -0.93
CA ALA A 81 28.22 -13.44 -0.56
C ALA A 81 27.82 -12.35 0.45
N LEU A 82 26.52 -12.07 0.60
CA LEU A 82 25.95 -11.20 1.63
C LEU A 82 25.23 -11.99 2.74
N GLY A 83 25.42 -13.31 2.81
CA GLY A 83 24.82 -14.19 3.83
C GLY A 83 23.42 -14.74 3.51
N GLY A 84 22.82 -14.35 2.38
CA GLY A 84 21.50 -14.83 1.97
C GLY A 84 21.47 -16.23 1.35
N LEU A 85 20.27 -16.72 1.04
CA LEU A 85 20.09 -18.07 0.46
C LEU A 85 20.38 -18.14 -1.05
N GLY A 86 20.45 -17.00 -1.74
CA GLY A 86 20.65 -16.87 -3.19
C GLY A 86 19.61 -17.67 -3.96
N GLN A 87 18.33 -17.34 -3.82
CA GLN A 87 17.21 -18.02 -4.49
C GLN A 87 16.48 -17.13 -5.49
N ASN A 88 15.86 -17.82 -6.45
CA ASN A 88 15.32 -17.28 -7.69
C ASN A 88 13.80 -16.97 -7.57
N HIS A 89 13.21 -16.35 -8.61
CA HIS A 89 11.81 -15.90 -8.59
C HIS A 89 10.84 -17.07 -8.40
N ALA A 90 11.10 -18.23 -9.01
CA ALA A 90 10.30 -19.44 -8.82
C ALA A 90 10.28 -19.89 -7.34
N CYS A 91 11.42 -19.83 -6.64
CA CYS A 91 11.49 -20.11 -5.20
C CYS A 91 10.76 -19.06 -4.35
N ALA A 92 10.94 -17.77 -4.65
CA ALA A 92 10.30 -16.69 -3.90
C ALA A 92 8.77 -16.75 -4.01
N ALA A 93 8.25 -16.99 -5.22
CA ALA A 93 6.83 -17.26 -5.46
C ALA A 93 6.32 -18.48 -4.68
N MET A 94 7.05 -19.60 -4.72
CA MET A 94 6.71 -20.81 -3.95
C MET A 94 6.65 -20.53 -2.45
N VAL A 95 7.61 -19.78 -1.89
CA VAL A 95 7.63 -19.42 -0.46
C VAL A 95 6.40 -18.58 -0.09
N VAL A 96 6.05 -17.57 -0.88
CA VAL A 96 4.87 -16.72 -0.63
C VAL A 96 3.56 -17.54 -0.72
N GLU A 97 3.40 -18.37 -1.75
CA GLU A 97 2.24 -19.27 -1.90
C GLU A 97 2.12 -20.20 -0.68
N THR A 98 3.26 -20.74 -0.20
CA THR A 98 3.33 -21.64 0.95
C THR A 98 2.96 -20.93 2.26
N ILE A 99 3.40 -19.68 2.49
CA ILE A 99 3.01 -18.90 3.68
C ILE A 99 1.51 -18.60 3.65
N ALA A 100 0.96 -18.20 2.51
CA ALA A 100 -0.46 -17.87 2.36
C ALA A 100 -1.37 -19.10 2.52
N ARG A 101 -1.00 -20.24 1.93
CA ARG A 101 -1.77 -21.49 1.97
C ARG A 101 -1.79 -22.16 3.34
N TYR A 102 -0.61 -22.27 3.96
CA TYR A 102 -0.44 -23.06 5.18
C TYR A 102 -0.49 -22.23 6.46
N GLY A 103 0.01 -20.99 6.42
CA GLY A 103 0.19 -20.11 7.56
C GLY A 103 -0.85 -18.98 7.66
N CYS A 104 -0.56 -17.84 7.03
CA CYS A 104 -1.27 -16.59 7.21
C CYS A 104 -1.15 -15.67 5.98
N SER A 105 -2.29 -15.27 5.41
CA SER A 105 -2.39 -14.31 4.30
C SER A 105 -1.71 -12.97 4.61
N SER A 106 -1.92 -12.43 5.82
CA SER A 106 -1.30 -11.16 6.24
C SER A 106 0.22 -11.28 6.36
N THR A 107 0.74 -12.42 6.85
CA THR A 107 2.20 -12.66 6.89
C THR A 107 2.76 -12.77 5.47
N ALA A 108 2.08 -13.49 4.57
CA ALA A 108 2.49 -13.61 3.17
C ALA A 108 2.55 -12.25 2.48
N MET A 109 1.54 -11.38 2.69
CA MET A 109 1.52 -10.04 2.09
C MET A 109 2.60 -9.10 2.67
N VAL A 110 2.85 -9.13 3.99
CA VAL A 110 4.00 -8.40 4.57
C VAL A 110 5.32 -8.89 3.95
N TYR A 111 5.45 -10.20 3.75
CA TYR A 111 6.65 -10.79 3.16
C TYR A 111 6.82 -10.46 1.65
N VAL A 112 5.74 -10.28 0.89
CA VAL A 112 5.78 -9.72 -0.49
C VAL A 112 6.39 -8.32 -0.50
N MET A 113 5.93 -7.46 0.40
CA MET A 113 6.40 -6.06 0.48
C MET A 113 7.86 -5.98 0.93
N HIS A 114 8.27 -6.87 1.83
CA HIS A 114 9.67 -7.04 2.21
C HIS A 114 10.54 -7.54 1.05
N LEU A 115 10.11 -8.56 0.29
CA LEU A 115 10.84 -9.03 -0.90
C LEU A 115 11.04 -7.91 -1.94
N GLY A 116 10.01 -7.07 -2.17
CA GLY A 116 10.14 -5.90 -3.04
C GLY A 116 11.15 -4.88 -2.51
N ALA A 117 11.10 -4.54 -1.22
CA ALA A 117 12.07 -3.61 -0.61
C ALA A 117 13.52 -4.14 -0.65
N VAL A 118 13.71 -5.46 -0.43
CA VAL A 118 15.02 -6.11 -0.54
C VAL A 118 15.52 -6.13 -2.00
N ALA A 119 14.64 -6.38 -2.97
CA ALA A 119 14.94 -6.33 -4.39
C ALA A 119 15.37 -4.92 -4.86
N SER A 120 14.70 -3.86 -4.38
CA SER A 120 15.10 -2.48 -4.64
C SER A 120 16.52 -2.19 -4.16
N MET A 121 16.88 -2.60 -2.94
CA MET A 121 18.26 -2.44 -2.45
C MET A 121 19.27 -3.27 -3.28
N LEU A 122 18.93 -4.52 -3.62
CA LEU A 122 19.79 -5.41 -4.39
C LEU A 122 20.07 -4.90 -5.83
N PHE A 123 19.15 -4.16 -6.44
CA PHE A 123 19.35 -3.56 -7.77
C PHE A 123 20.58 -2.63 -7.84
N ARG A 124 20.96 -1.99 -6.72
CA ARG A 124 22.05 -0.99 -6.67
C ARG A 124 23.04 -1.19 -5.51
N HIS A 125 23.09 -2.40 -4.93
CA HIS A 125 23.92 -2.67 -3.75
C HIS A 125 25.44 -2.69 -3.99
N HIS A 126 25.91 -3.02 -5.20
CA HIS A 126 27.32 -3.42 -5.43
C HIS A 126 28.37 -2.40 -4.96
N ASN A 127 28.11 -1.11 -5.18
CA ASN A 127 29.02 -0.02 -4.80
C ASN A 127 28.51 0.79 -3.59
N ASN A 128 27.53 0.28 -2.85
CA ASN A 128 26.89 0.98 -1.74
C ASN A 128 26.96 0.17 -0.43
N ASN A 129 27.83 0.60 0.48
CA ASN A 129 28.07 -0.08 1.76
C ASN A 129 26.85 -0.10 2.69
N THR A 130 26.04 0.96 2.71
CA THR A 130 24.86 1.07 3.58
C THR A 130 23.74 0.13 3.15
N LEU A 131 23.50 -0.01 1.84
CA LEU A 131 22.59 -1.04 1.33
C LEU A 131 23.11 -2.45 1.65
N GLN A 132 24.41 -2.70 1.49
CA GLN A 132 25.00 -4.00 1.81
C GLN A 132 24.97 -4.35 3.31
N ASP A 133 25.09 -3.38 4.21
CA ASP A 133 24.95 -3.63 5.65
C ASP A 133 23.55 -4.14 5.99
N VAL A 134 22.49 -3.44 5.56
CA VAL A 134 21.10 -3.87 5.78
C VAL A 134 20.86 -5.27 5.18
N LEU A 135 21.35 -5.51 3.95
CA LEU A 135 21.22 -6.81 3.28
C LEU A 135 21.92 -7.97 4.04
N ARG A 136 23.09 -7.72 4.66
CA ARG A 136 23.80 -8.70 5.52
C ARG A 136 23.13 -8.93 6.88
N ARG A 137 22.12 -8.15 7.22
CA ARG A 137 21.51 -8.11 8.57
C ARG A 137 20.11 -8.67 8.63
N LEU A 138 19.42 -8.83 7.49
CA LEU A 138 18.01 -9.20 7.39
C LEU A 138 17.60 -10.34 8.34
N ASP A 139 18.17 -11.55 8.21
CA ASP A 139 17.76 -12.69 9.05
C ASP A 139 18.29 -12.61 10.49
N LYS A 140 19.55 -12.17 10.68
CA LYS A 140 20.19 -12.18 12.02
C LYS A 140 19.64 -11.11 12.96
N ASP A 141 19.33 -9.92 12.43
CA ASP A 141 18.75 -8.80 13.16
C ASP A 141 17.20 -8.75 12.99
N ARG A 142 16.63 -9.68 12.20
CA ARG A 142 15.19 -9.84 11.88
C ARG A 142 14.54 -8.63 11.22
N LEU A 143 15.28 -7.94 10.34
CA LEU A 143 14.87 -6.69 9.71
C LEU A 143 13.80 -6.91 8.64
N VAL A 144 12.60 -6.41 8.91
CA VAL A 144 11.47 -6.41 7.97
C VAL A 144 11.47 -5.09 7.19
N GLY A 145 11.31 -5.20 5.87
CA GLY A 145 11.26 -4.06 4.95
C GLY A 145 9.85 -3.79 4.43
N THR A 146 9.62 -2.60 3.89
CA THR A 146 8.40 -2.30 3.11
C THR A 146 8.62 -1.16 2.10
N LEU A 147 7.60 -0.91 1.27
CA LEU A 147 7.60 0.02 0.14
C LEU A 147 6.61 1.19 0.41
N VAL A 148 7.06 2.44 0.27
CA VAL A 148 6.24 3.66 0.40
C VAL A 148 6.02 4.31 -0.97
N PHE A 149 4.93 3.92 -1.63
CA PHE A 149 4.61 4.26 -3.04
C PHE A 149 3.20 4.85 -3.22
N SER A 150 2.21 4.37 -2.45
CA SER A 150 0.83 4.86 -2.54
C SER A 150 0.69 6.27 -1.96
N ASP A 151 0.00 7.15 -2.67
CA ASP A 151 -0.07 8.59 -2.36
C ASP A 151 -1.48 9.02 -1.87
N PRO A 152 -1.63 9.95 -0.91
CA PRO A 152 -2.95 10.43 -0.46
C PRO A 152 -3.80 11.09 -1.54
N ALA A 153 -3.17 11.75 -2.52
CA ALA A 153 -3.84 12.45 -3.62
C ALA A 153 -4.29 11.48 -4.73
N THR A 154 -3.43 10.54 -5.12
CA THR A 154 -3.63 9.67 -6.31
C THR A 154 -3.92 8.20 -5.99
N GLY A 155 -3.73 7.80 -4.72
CA GLY A 155 -4.08 6.48 -4.19
C GLY A 155 -3.23 5.35 -4.75
N GLY A 156 -3.79 4.65 -5.74
CA GLY A 156 -3.18 3.47 -6.38
C GLY A 156 -2.36 3.77 -7.63
N HIS A 157 -2.25 5.04 -8.04
CA HIS A 157 -1.39 5.47 -9.14
C HIS A 157 -0.02 5.89 -8.57
N ASN A 158 0.78 4.90 -8.18
CA ASN A 158 2.09 5.07 -7.52
C ASN A 158 2.96 6.10 -8.25
N TRP A 159 3.05 6.01 -9.58
CA TRP A 159 3.82 6.89 -10.48
C TRP A 159 3.61 8.41 -10.28
N PHE A 160 2.56 8.81 -9.56
CA PHE A 160 2.26 10.19 -9.19
C PHE A 160 2.39 10.43 -7.66
N PRO A 161 3.61 10.51 -7.10
CA PRO A 161 3.85 10.84 -5.70
C PRO A 161 3.72 12.36 -5.45
N PHE A 162 2.54 12.93 -5.71
CA PHE A 162 2.21 14.36 -5.50
C PHE A 162 2.47 14.84 -4.07
N SER A 163 2.29 13.97 -3.08
CA SER A 163 2.62 14.23 -1.67
C SER A 163 4.05 13.79 -1.35
N SER A 164 5.02 14.27 -2.15
CA SER A 164 6.46 14.02 -1.94
C SER A 164 7.34 15.21 -2.36
N LYS A 165 8.41 15.46 -1.60
CA LYS A 165 9.37 16.54 -1.85
C LYS A 165 10.76 16.13 -1.36
N ALA A 166 11.71 15.98 -2.27
CA ALA A 166 13.13 15.92 -1.93
C ALA A 166 13.80 17.28 -2.18
N LYS A 167 14.85 17.57 -1.42
CA LYS A 167 15.74 18.71 -1.62
C LYS A 167 17.17 18.32 -1.22
N GLN A 168 18.11 18.51 -2.13
CA GLN A 168 19.53 18.43 -1.80
C GLN A 168 19.93 19.63 -0.95
N LEU A 169 20.63 19.39 0.17
CA LEU A 169 21.10 20.44 1.07
C LEU A 169 22.58 20.77 0.81
N ASP A 170 23.39 19.74 0.56
CA ASP A 170 24.79 19.79 0.15
C ASP A 170 25.15 18.54 -0.69
N ASP A 171 26.42 18.36 -1.04
CA ASP A 171 26.89 17.23 -1.86
C ASP A 171 26.68 15.85 -1.21
N ASN A 172 26.46 15.79 0.10
CA ASN A 172 26.36 14.55 0.89
C ASN A 172 24.99 14.35 1.55
N THR A 173 24.12 15.36 1.61
CA THR A 173 22.85 15.29 2.36
C THR A 173 21.60 15.73 1.57
N ILE A 174 20.52 14.96 1.75
CA ILE A 174 19.25 15.10 1.02
C ILE A 174 18.11 15.12 2.04
N GLN A 175 17.37 16.23 2.11
CA GLN A 175 16.12 16.29 2.85
C GLN A 175 15.00 15.61 2.06
N VAL A 176 14.25 14.72 2.70
CA VAL A 176 13.12 14.00 2.09
C VAL A 176 11.88 14.14 2.96
N LEU A 177 10.74 14.44 2.33
CA LEU A 177 9.40 14.32 2.92
C LEU A 177 8.49 13.52 1.98
N ARG A 178 7.84 12.47 2.49
CA ARG A 178 6.91 11.61 1.75
C ARG A 178 5.71 11.22 2.61
N TYR A 179 4.51 11.50 2.12
CA TYR A 179 3.26 10.97 2.70
C TYR A 179 2.85 9.70 1.98
N GLY A 180 2.79 8.57 2.69
CA GLY A 180 2.26 7.31 2.15
C GLY A 180 0.82 7.08 2.60
N ALA A 181 -0.07 6.65 1.70
CA ALA A 181 -1.49 6.46 2.00
C ALA A 181 -1.83 5.07 2.56
N TRP A 182 -1.26 4.03 1.97
CA TRP A 182 -1.49 2.62 2.32
C TRP A 182 -0.15 1.89 2.29
N VAL A 183 0.54 1.82 3.42
CA VAL A 183 1.86 1.20 3.54
C VAL A 183 1.76 0.01 4.47
N THR A 184 1.75 -1.20 3.90
CA THR A 184 1.87 -2.45 4.66
C THR A 184 3.09 -2.39 5.60
N SER A 185 2.97 -2.85 6.84
CA SER A 185 3.99 -2.71 7.88
C SER A 185 4.29 -1.26 8.29
N ALA A 186 3.36 -0.32 8.12
CA ALA A 186 3.50 1.06 8.60
C ALA A 186 3.74 1.10 10.12
N GLY A 187 4.75 1.83 10.58
CA GLY A 187 5.22 1.83 11.99
C GLY A 187 5.81 0.51 12.50
N PHE A 188 5.70 -0.60 11.77
CA PHE A 188 6.13 -1.94 12.20
C PHE A 188 7.39 -2.46 11.49
N ALA A 189 7.65 -2.06 10.24
CA ALA A 189 8.90 -2.35 9.55
C ALA A 189 10.09 -1.65 10.23
N ASP A 190 11.28 -2.12 9.88
CA ASP A 190 12.57 -1.66 10.42
C ASP A 190 13.31 -0.77 9.41
N PHE A 191 13.06 -0.99 8.11
CA PHE A 191 13.47 -0.11 7.03
C PHE A 191 12.36 0.09 5.99
N TYR A 192 12.39 1.24 5.32
CA TYR A 192 11.41 1.71 4.35
C TYR A 192 12.14 2.08 3.06
N VAL A 193 11.69 1.54 1.94
CA VAL A 193 12.11 1.94 0.59
C VAL A 193 11.07 2.91 0.05
N VAL A 194 11.48 4.15 -0.18
CA VAL A 194 10.60 5.30 -0.31
C VAL A 194 10.71 5.91 -1.71
N GLU A 195 9.61 5.89 -2.47
CA GLU A 195 9.45 6.67 -3.70
C GLU A 195 9.22 8.14 -3.34
N CYS A 196 9.98 9.05 -3.97
CA CYS A 196 9.81 10.49 -3.82
C CYS A 196 10.35 11.22 -5.07
N THR A 197 9.94 12.45 -5.29
CA THR A 197 10.56 13.36 -6.27
C THR A 197 12.10 13.42 -6.13
N SER A 198 12.80 13.67 -7.22
CA SER A 198 14.22 14.03 -7.20
C SER A 198 14.42 15.49 -6.75
N PRO A 199 15.60 15.88 -6.23
CA PRO A 199 15.90 17.28 -5.87
C PRO A 199 15.79 18.28 -7.03
N SER A 200 15.88 17.82 -8.27
CA SER A 200 15.75 18.62 -9.49
C SER A 200 14.39 18.42 -10.20
N PHE A 201 13.36 17.97 -9.49
CA PHE A 201 12.02 17.78 -10.03
C PHE A 201 11.38 19.12 -10.40
N ASP A 202 11.00 19.24 -11.68
CA ASP A 202 10.45 20.43 -12.33
C ASP A 202 8.94 20.31 -12.64
N GLY A 203 8.35 19.14 -12.38
CA GLY A 203 7.00 18.77 -12.76
C GLY A 203 6.93 17.47 -13.57
N ASP A 204 8.03 16.98 -14.16
CA ASP A 204 8.01 15.69 -14.85
C ASP A 204 8.16 14.50 -13.90
N PHE A 205 7.10 13.70 -13.78
CA PHE A 205 7.04 12.47 -12.99
C PHE A 205 7.89 11.30 -13.55
N MET A 206 8.69 11.52 -14.60
CA MET A 206 9.83 10.65 -14.89
C MET A 206 11.02 10.92 -13.94
N ASN A 207 11.16 12.14 -13.41
CA ASN A 207 12.26 12.53 -12.53
C ASN A 207 11.96 12.22 -11.05
N LEU A 208 11.80 10.92 -10.77
CA LEU A 208 11.55 10.38 -9.44
C LEU A 208 12.78 9.57 -8.95
N SER A 209 12.89 9.41 -7.64
CA SER A 209 14.04 8.79 -6.96
C SER A 209 13.59 7.84 -5.85
N ILE A 210 14.48 6.92 -5.47
CA ILE A 210 14.23 5.92 -4.42
C ILE A 210 15.20 6.14 -3.27
N TYR A 211 14.69 6.20 -2.05
CA TYR A 211 15.47 6.45 -0.84
C TYR A 211 15.29 5.33 0.19
N LEU A 212 16.37 4.94 0.88
CA LEU A 212 16.33 4.10 2.06
C LEU A 212 16.13 4.98 3.32
N MET A 213 15.07 4.72 4.07
CA MET A 213 14.78 5.37 5.35
C MET A 213 14.61 4.33 6.46
N PHE A 214 14.95 4.69 7.69
CA PHE A 214 14.82 3.82 8.85
C PHE A 214 13.59 4.17 9.70
N LYS A 215 13.21 3.26 10.59
CA LYS A 215 11.96 3.32 11.36
C LYS A 215 11.76 4.61 12.17
N ASP A 216 12.83 5.19 12.69
CA ASP A 216 12.84 6.44 13.44
C ASP A 216 12.55 7.70 12.58
N GLU A 217 12.71 7.57 11.26
CA GLU A 217 12.45 8.61 10.25
C GLU A 217 11.01 8.52 9.68
N VAL A 218 10.20 7.58 10.19
CA VAL A 218 8.85 7.26 9.66
C VAL A 218 7.79 7.26 10.76
N ARG A 219 6.84 8.19 10.66
CA ARG A 219 5.72 8.37 11.60
C ARG A 219 4.45 7.69 11.05
N SER A 220 3.66 7.02 11.88
CA SER A 220 2.42 6.33 11.45
C SER A 220 1.37 6.19 12.55
N SER A 221 0.10 6.13 12.14
CA SER A 221 -1.05 5.70 12.95
C SER A 221 -1.18 4.18 12.96
N VAL A 222 -0.45 3.49 13.85
CA VAL A 222 -0.55 2.03 14.00
C VAL A 222 -1.86 1.57 14.65
N ASP A 223 -2.47 2.41 15.49
CA ASP A 223 -3.70 2.08 16.24
C ASP A 223 -4.98 2.25 15.41
N ASP A 224 -4.91 2.96 14.26
CA ASP A 224 -6.09 3.29 13.43
C ASP A 224 -6.43 2.21 12.38
N TRP A 225 -5.66 1.11 12.30
CA TRP A 225 -5.83 0.09 11.26
C TRP A 225 -7.07 -0.80 11.47
N SER A 226 -8.12 -0.57 10.68
CA SER A 226 -9.37 -1.33 10.72
C SER A 226 -9.90 -1.68 9.32
N ALA A 227 -9.45 -2.81 8.77
CA ALA A 227 -9.86 -3.33 7.46
C ALA A 227 -10.74 -4.60 7.50
N LEU A 228 -11.39 -4.90 6.36
CA LEU A 228 -12.20 -6.10 6.16
C LEU A 228 -11.37 -7.38 6.36
N GLY A 229 -10.28 -7.51 5.60
CA GLY A 229 -9.28 -8.58 5.68
C GLY A 229 -7.87 -8.01 5.64
N MET A 230 -6.88 -8.88 5.55
CA MET A 230 -5.45 -8.57 5.71
C MET A 230 -5.14 -7.87 7.03
N ARG A 231 -5.90 -8.18 8.09
CA ARG A 231 -5.91 -7.42 9.35
C ARG A 231 -4.57 -7.34 10.07
N GLY A 232 -3.74 -8.37 9.97
CA GLY A 232 -2.39 -8.31 10.55
C GLY A 232 -1.38 -7.52 9.71
N ASN A 233 -1.68 -7.14 8.46
CA ASN A 233 -0.67 -6.55 7.58
C ASN A 233 -0.37 -5.07 7.86
N GLN A 234 -1.21 -4.39 8.66
CA GLN A 234 -1.01 -3.03 9.15
C GLN A 234 -0.66 -2.04 8.02
N SER A 235 -1.58 -1.90 7.04
CA SER A 235 -1.43 -0.99 5.89
C SER A 235 -1.88 0.45 6.17
N SER A 236 -1.47 1.03 7.30
CA SER A 236 -1.79 2.41 7.67
C SER A 236 -1.07 3.47 6.81
N PRO A 237 -1.51 4.74 6.88
CA PRO A 237 -0.75 5.87 6.34
C PRO A 237 0.58 6.10 7.08
N VAL A 238 1.54 6.75 6.40
CA VAL A 238 2.85 7.15 6.96
C VAL A 238 3.23 8.56 6.57
N VAL A 239 4.10 9.18 7.38
CA VAL A 239 4.90 10.36 7.00
C VAL A 239 6.37 9.98 7.19
N CYS A 240 7.10 9.85 6.10
CA CYS A 240 8.55 9.67 6.10
C CYS A 240 9.18 11.05 6.01
N GLU A 241 10.02 11.44 6.97
CA GLU A 241 10.61 12.77 7.04
C GLU A 241 12.01 12.69 7.65
N GLY A 242 13.03 13.14 6.92
CA GLY A 242 14.42 13.05 7.39
C GLY A 242 15.41 13.85 6.54
N VAL A 243 16.65 13.91 7.04
CA VAL A 243 17.83 14.36 6.29
C VAL A 243 18.74 13.15 6.14
N LEU A 244 18.79 12.63 4.92
CA LEU A 244 19.46 11.37 4.58
C LEU A 244 20.87 11.66 4.05
N THR A 245 21.80 10.77 4.32
CA THR A 245 23.10 10.74 3.65
C THR A 245 22.95 10.23 2.20
N ALA A 246 23.80 10.70 1.30
CA ALA A 246 23.72 10.39 -0.14
C ALA A 246 23.82 8.88 -0.45
N ASP A 247 24.49 8.10 0.40
CA ASP A 247 24.57 6.63 0.33
C ASP A 247 23.24 5.92 0.67
N ARG A 248 22.19 6.65 1.04
CA ARG A 248 20.83 6.13 1.15
C ARG A 248 19.98 6.31 -0.12
N LEU A 249 20.51 6.98 -1.15
CA LEU A 249 19.91 6.96 -2.48
C LEU A 249 20.09 5.56 -3.08
N ILE A 250 18.99 4.94 -3.51
CA ILE A 250 19.00 3.63 -4.17
C ILE A 250 19.13 3.86 -5.67
N GLY A 251 20.38 3.92 -6.13
CA GLY A 251 20.72 4.27 -7.51
C GLY A 251 21.00 5.76 -7.67
N SER A 252 20.48 6.34 -8.73
CA SER A 252 20.74 7.71 -9.18
C SER A 252 19.46 8.57 -9.13
N PHE A 253 19.60 9.89 -9.11
CA PHE A 253 18.45 10.78 -9.26
C PHE A 253 17.77 10.56 -10.62
N GLY A 254 16.44 10.42 -10.62
CA GLY A 254 15.66 10.12 -11.83
C GLY A 254 15.66 8.65 -12.25
N GLU A 255 16.31 7.74 -11.51
CA GLU A 255 16.41 6.31 -11.89
C GLU A 255 15.13 5.50 -11.55
N PHE A 256 14.17 6.09 -10.85
CA PHE A 256 12.94 5.40 -10.42
C PHE A 256 12.20 4.66 -11.56
N PRO A 257 11.96 5.22 -12.76
CA PRO A 257 11.19 4.51 -13.79
C PRO A 257 11.87 3.23 -14.31
N LEU A 258 13.22 3.17 -14.25
CA LEU A 258 13.97 1.96 -14.56
C LEU A 258 13.80 0.91 -13.45
N ALA A 259 13.98 1.32 -12.19
CA ALA A 259 13.82 0.44 -11.04
C ALA A 259 12.37 -0.06 -10.87
N ALA A 260 11.37 0.75 -11.21
CA ALA A 260 9.96 0.39 -11.22
C ALA A 260 9.72 -0.83 -12.11
N HIS A 261 10.12 -0.73 -13.38
CA HIS A 261 9.99 -1.79 -14.37
C HIS A 261 10.95 -2.98 -14.16
N GLU A 262 12.08 -2.79 -13.50
CA GLU A 262 13.09 -3.86 -13.34
C GLU A 262 12.95 -4.67 -12.05
N VAL A 263 12.54 -4.06 -10.93
CA VAL A 263 12.42 -4.75 -9.64
C VAL A 263 11.08 -4.56 -8.96
N ILE A 264 10.56 -3.33 -8.83
CA ILE A 264 9.39 -3.09 -7.97
C ILE A 264 8.12 -3.74 -8.53
N ASP A 265 7.71 -3.36 -9.74
CA ASP A 265 6.48 -3.89 -10.34
C ASP A 265 6.58 -5.41 -10.61
N PRO A 266 7.68 -5.96 -11.17
CA PRO A 266 7.86 -7.40 -11.32
C PRO A 266 7.70 -8.18 -10.01
N TYR A 267 8.39 -7.77 -8.93
CA TYR A 267 8.35 -8.48 -7.65
C TYR A 267 6.98 -8.36 -7.00
N PHE A 268 6.41 -7.16 -6.95
CA PHE A 268 5.12 -6.92 -6.33
C PHE A 268 3.99 -7.66 -7.06
N LEU A 269 3.90 -7.54 -8.39
CA LEU A 269 2.84 -8.16 -9.18
C LEU A 269 2.93 -9.70 -9.14
N LEU A 270 4.14 -10.26 -9.31
CA LEU A 270 4.34 -11.71 -9.34
C LEU A 270 4.11 -12.35 -7.96
N PHE A 271 4.61 -11.73 -6.88
CA PHE A 271 4.53 -12.34 -5.56
C PHE A 271 3.23 -12.03 -4.83
N SER A 272 2.58 -10.88 -5.05
CA SER A 272 1.18 -10.71 -4.59
C SER A 272 0.26 -11.77 -5.22
N SER A 273 0.49 -12.12 -6.51
CA SER A 273 -0.22 -13.20 -7.19
C SER A 273 0.03 -14.58 -6.59
N ALA A 274 1.25 -14.85 -6.11
CA ALA A 274 1.55 -16.07 -5.36
C ALA A 274 0.78 -16.12 -4.02
N CYS A 275 0.62 -14.97 -3.35
CA CYS A 275 -0.23 -14.86 -2.16
C CYS A 275 -1.70 -15.16 -2.48
N TRP A 276 -2.26 -14.58 -3.57
CA TRP A 276 -3.64 -14.84 -3.99
C TRP A 276 -3.88 -16.33 -4.33
N ASN A 277 -2.95 -16.95 -5.08
CA ASN A 277 -3.00 -18.39 -5.37
C ASN A 277 -2.90 -19.25 -4.10
N GLY A 278 -2.06 -18.87 -3.14
CA GLY A 278 -1.92 -19.56 -1.86
C GLY A 278 -3.20 -19.50 -1.00
N ILE A 279 -3.86 -18.34 -0.94
CA ILE A 279 -5.16 -18.19 -0.27
C ILE A 279 -6.23 -19.09 -0.93
N ALA A 280 -6.27 -19.12 -2.26
CA ALA A 280 -7.21 -19.97 -3.01
C ALA A 280 -7.02 -21.47 -2.70
N LEU A 281 -5.77 -21.95 -2.73
CA LEU A 281 -5.43 -23.31 -2.32
C LEU A 281 -5.75 -23.59 -0.85
N GLY A 282 -5.55 -22.61 0.04
CA GLY A 282 -5.89 -22.71 1.47
C GLY A 282 -7.39 -22.89 1.70
N ALA A 283 -8.22 -22.20 0.92
CA ALA A 283 -9.68 -22.36 0.95
C ALA A 283 -10.10 -23.75 0.43
N ILE A 284 -9.53 -24.20 -0.69
CA ILE A 284 -9.76 -25.54 -1.25
C ILE A 284 -9.35 -26.63 -0.24
N ASP A 285 -8.17 -26.51 0.39
CA ASP A 285 -7.70 -27.47 1.40
C ASP A 285 -8.67 -27.53 2.59
N ILE A 286 -9.14 -26.38 3.11
CA ILE A 286 -10.05 -26.30 4.26
C ILE A 286 -11.42 -26.88 3.90
N ALA A 287 -11.97 -26.53 2.74
CA ALA A 287 -13.25 -27.06 2.27
C ALA A 287 -13.16 -28.58 2.08
N LYS A 288 -12.08 -29.10 1.47
CA LYS A 288 -11.87 -30.55 1.27
C LYS A 288 -11.93 -31.32 2.59
N LYS A 289 -11.34 -30.78 3.66
CA LYS A 289 -11.41 -31.34 5.02
C LYS A 289 -12.83 -31.35 5.60
N HIS A 290 -13.61 -30.31 5.31
CA HIS A 290 -15.01 -30.24 5.73
C HIS A 290 -15.86 -31.27 4.97
N VAL A 291 -15.91 -31.19 3.63
CA VAL A 291 -16.84 -31.97 2.82
C VAL A 291 -16.60 -33.48 2.86
N LYS A 292 -15.36 -33.92 3.12
CA LYS A 292 -15.02 -35.34 3.31
C LYS A 292 -15.39 -35.91 4.69
N ARG A 293 -15.87 -35.08 5.62
CA ARG A 293 -16.21 -35.47 7.01
C ARG A 293 -17.67 -35.16 7.38
N THR A 294 -18.32 -34.22 6.69
CA THR A 294 -19.74 -33.91 6.91
C THR A 294 -20.62 -34.89 6.14
N GLU A 295 -21.58 -35.52 6.82
CA GLU A 295 -22.50 -36.52 6.27
C GLU A 295 -23.95 -36.05 6.37
N HIS A 296 -24.72 -36.34 5.31
CA HIS A 296 -26.15 -36.10 5.20
C HIS A 296 -26.91 -37.36 5.61
N ALA A 297 -27.40 -37.37 6.86
CA ALA A 297 -28.07 -38.53 7.46
C ALA A 297 -29.37 -38.95 6.76
N ASP A 298 -29.97 -38.04 6.00
CA ASP A 298 -31.13 -38.25 5.12
C ASP A 298 -30.81 -39.06 3.85
N MET A 299 -29.57 -38.97 3.35
CA MET A 299 -29.13 -39.60 2.09
C MET A 299 -28.05 -40.68 2.30
N GLY A 300 -27.42 -40.74 3.47
CA GLY A 300 -26.29 -41.64 3.76
C GLY A 300 -24.99 -41.28 3.02
N LEU A 301 -24.88 -40.05 2.50
CA LEU A 301 -23.76 -39.57 1.69
C LEU A 301 -22.95 -38.49 2.41
N ARG A 302 -21.63 -38.42 2.17
CA ARG A 302 -20.83 -37.25 2.58
C ARG A 302 -21.10 -36.10 1.62
N VAL A 303 -20.88 -34.86 2.06
CA VAL A 303 -20.96 -33.68 1.18
C VAL A 303 -20.02 -33.83 -0.05
N ALA A 304 -18.87 -34.49 0.12
CA ALA A 304 -17.94 -34.80 -0.98
C ALA A 304 -18.48 -35.78 -2.04
N ASP A 305 -19.54 -36.55 -1.75
CA ASP A 305 -20.07 -37.58 -2.65
C ASP A 305 -21.11 -37.03 -3.63
N PHE A 306 -21.59 -35.79 -3.42
CA PHE A 306 -22.51 -35.11 -4.33
C PHE A 306 -21.77 -34.54 -5.57
N PRO A 307 -22.23 -34.81 -6.81
CA PRO A 307 -21.54 -34.37 -8.02
C PRO A 307 -21.32 -32.85 -8.14
N ILE A 308 -22.24 -32.03 -7.64
CA ILE A 308 -22.11 -30.56 -7.66
C ILE A 308 -20.94 -30.05 -6.81
N ILE A 309 -20.63 -30.75 -5.71
CA ILE A 309 -19.45 -30.44 -4.88
C ILE A 309 -18.18 -30.85 -5.63
N GLN A 310 -18.19 -32.01 -6.28
CA GLN A 310 -17.06 -32.49 -7.09
C GLN A 310 -16.75 -31.54 -8.26
N ASP A 311 -17.78 -30.99 -8.92
CA ASP A 311 -17.66 -29.92 -9.92
C ASP A 311 -16.99 -28.65 -9.34
N TYR A 312 -17.47 -28.14 -8.20
CA TYR A 312 -16.89 -26.96 -7.55
C TYR A 312 -15.39 -27.15 -7.25
N PHE A 313 -14.99 -28.34 -6.76
CA PHE A 313 -13.58 -28.67 -6.55
C PHE A 313 -12.80 -28.76 -7.87
N GLY A 314 -13.35 -29.41 -8.90
CA GLY A 314 -12.72 -29.53 -10.22
C GLY A 314 -12.48 -28.18 -10.89
N LYS A 315 -13.51 -27.33 -10.94
CA LYS A 315 -13.46 -25.93 -11.40
C LYS A 315 -12.41 -25.13 -10.63
N CYS A 316 -12.53 -25.03 -9.31
CA CYS A 316 -11.67 -24.18 -8.49
C CYS A 316 -10.19 -24.60 -8.56
N LEU A 317 -9.91 -25.91 -8.59
CA LEU A 317 -8.55 -26.43 -8.67
C LEU A 317 -7.94 -26.22 -10.07
N THR A 318 -8.73 -26.40 -11.13
CA THR A 318 -8.29 -26.14 -12.51
C THR A 318 -7.96 -24.66 -12.70
N GLU A 319 -8.86 -23.76 -12.34
CA GLU A 319 -8.67 -22.31 -12.46
C GLU A 319 -7.49 -21.78 -11.63
N THR A 320 -7.32 -22.31 -10.41
CA THR A 320 -6.18 -22.00 -9.55
C THR A 320 -4.87 -22.54 -10.14
N ASN A 321 -4.84 -23.77 -10.66
CA ASN A 321 -3.64 -24.31 -11.28
C ASN A 321 -3.28 -23.60 -12.59
N CYS A 322 -4.24 -23.18 -13.41
CA CYS A 322 -4.00 -22.30 -14.56
C CYS A 322 -3.33 -20.98 -14.12
N SER A 323 -3.84 -20.34 -13.06
CA SER A 323 -3.24 -19.13 -12.47
C SER A 323 -1.80 -19.37 -11.98
N ARG A 324 -1.54 -20.52 -11.33
CA ARG A 324 -0.20 -20.91 -10.85
C ARG A 324 0.75 -21.21 -12.00
N MET A 325 0.32 -21.89 -13.06
CA MET A 325 1.20 -22.27 -14.17
C MET A 325 1.63 -21.05 -14.97
N MET A 326 0.74 -20.08 -15.18
CA MET A 326 1.09 -18.79 -15.76
C MET A 326 2.14 -18.07 -14.91
N LEU A 327 1.94 -18.02 -13.59
CA LEU A 327 2.85 -17.39 -12.64
C LEU A 327 4.23 -18.05 -12.59
N PHE A 328 4.32 -19.39 -12.47
CA PHE A 328 5.60 -20.10 -12.42
C PHE A 328 6.33 -20.06 -13.78
N SER A 329 5.62 -20.02 -14.90
CA SER A 329 6.21 -19.83 -16.24
C SER A 329 6.85 -18.44 -16.38
N VAL A 330 6.17 -17.37 -15.96
CA VAL A 330 6.74 -16.01 -15.93
C VAL A 330 7.94 -15.92 -14.98
N ALA A 331 7.86 -16.58 -13.81
CA ALA A 331 8.97 -16.64 -12.87
C ALA A 331 10.22 -17.34 -13.47
N GLN A 332 10.04 -18.46 -14.19
CA GLN A 332 11.13 -19.14 -14.88
C GLN A 332 11.73 -18.30 -16.01
N GLY A 333 10.90 -17.61 -16.81
CA GLY A 333 11.40 -16.69 -17.85
C GLY A 333 12.24 -15.54 -17.27
N MET A 334 11.86 -15.00 -16.10
CA MET A 334 12.70 -14.04 -15.37
C MET A 334 13.98 -14.69 -14.84
N ASP A 335 13.91 -15.92 -14.31
CA ASP A 335 15.08 -16.64 -13.79
C ASP A 335 16.12 -16.92 -14.88
N ASP A 336 15.69 -17.39 -16.05
CA ASP A 336 16.56 -17.65 -17.21
C ASP A 336 17.25 -16.36 -17.68
N MET A 337 16.51 -15.23 -17.75
CA MET A 337 17.02 -13.94 -18.19
C MET A 337 17.87 -13.19 -17.14
N THR A 338 17.87 -13.62 -15.88
CA THR A 338 18.59 -12.95 -14.77
C THR A 338 19.62 -13.84 -14.06
N ASN A 339 20.12 -14.87 -14.76
CA ASN A 339 21.06 -15.88 -14.24
C ASN A 339 20.61 -16.49 -12.92
N ASN A 340 19.35 -16.96 -12.86
CA ASN A 340 18.68 -17.44 -11.65
C ASN A 340 18.63 -16.41 -10.50
N ASN A 341 18.51 -15.12 -10.86
CA ASN A 341 18.44 -14.00 -9.93
C ASN A 341 19.68 -13.88 -9.03
N ASP A 342 20.88 -14.05 -9.60
CA ASP A 342 22.15 -13.93 -8.86
C ASP A 342 22.62 -12.48 -8.62
N TRP A 343 21.96 -11.52 -9.29
CA TRP A 343 22.22 -10.08 -9.31
C TRP A 343 23.52 -9.63 -9.98
N SER A 344 24.34 -10.52 -10.53
CA SER A 344 25.62 -10.16 -11.18
C SER A 344 25.47 -9.14 -12.32
N ILE A 345 24.37 -9.23 -13.06
CA ILE A 345 23.97 -8.35 -14.16
C ILE A 345 23.75 -6.87 -13.77
N TYR A 346 23.78 -6.52 -12.48
CA TYR A 346 23.67 -5.13 -11.99
C TYR A 346 24.97 -4.60 -11.37
N GLN A 347 26.11 -5.26 -11.60
CA GLN A 347 27.43 -4.72 -11.25
C GLN A 347 27.74 -3.47 -12.10
N GLU A 348 27.34 -3.50 -13.37
CA GLU A 348 27.33 -2.35 -14.28
C GLU A 348 25.92 -1.74 -14.40
N PRO A 349 25.79 -0.46 -14.77
CA PRO A 349 24.50 0.16 -15.06
C PRO A 349 23.82 -0.44 -16.31
N ILE A 350 22.61 -0.97 -16.15
CA ILE A 350 21.75 -1.35 -17.27
C ILE A 350 20.95 -0.15 -17.79
N MET A 351 20.73 -0.08 -19.12
CA MET A 351 19.94 0.99 -19.76
C MET A 351 18.51 0.55 -20.14
N VAL A 352 18.19 -0.73 -20.05
CA VAL A 352 16.90 -1.32 -20.43
C VAL A 352 16.51 -2.37 -19.38
N PRO A 353 15.27 -2.35 -18.85
CA PRO A 353 14.84 -3.34 -17.85
C PRO A 353 14.70 -4.73 -18.50
N ILE A 354 15.40 -5.70 -17.93
CA ILE A 354 15.40 -7.12 -18.33
C ILE A 354 14.11 -7.79 -17.86
N ARG A 355 13.72 -7.60 -16.60
CA ARG A 355 12.40 -8.07 -16.09
C ARG A 355 11.24 -7.26 -16.65
N GLY A 356 11.48 -6.02 -17.07
CA GLY A 356 10.47 -5.16 -17.70
C GLY A 356 9.87 -5.77 -18.97
N GLN A 357 10.59 -6.65 -19.67
CA GLN A 357 10.09 -7.42 -20.81
C GLN A 357 8.90 -8.33 -20.44
N PHE A 358 8.81 -8.73 -19.17
CA PHE A 358 7.72 -9.54 -18.62
C PHE A 358 6.58 -8.71 -18.02
N HIS A 359 6.66 -7.37 -18.01
CA HIS A 359 5.71 -6.51 -17.28
C HIS A 359 4.24 -6.72 -17.71
N HIS A 360 3.98 -6.83 -19.02
CA HIS A 360 2.65 -7.14 -19.54
C HIS A 360 2.13 -8.54 -19.16
N TRP A 361 3.02 -9.50 -18.88
CA TRP A 361 2.65 -10.81 -18.34
C TRP A 361 2.36 -10.74 -16.84
N CYS A 362 3.15 -9.97 -16.08
CA CYS A 362 2.93 -9.72 -14.66
C CYS A 362 1.55 -9.08 -14.39
N PHE A 363 1.13 -8.12 -15.21
CA PHE A 363 -0.23 -7.55 -15.15
C PHE A 363 -1.31 -8.64 -15.29
N GLN A 364 -1.18 -9.52 -16.28
CA GLN A 364 -2.15 -10.60 -16.54
C GLN A 364 -2.16 -11.63 -15.41
N VAL A 365 -1.00 -12.01 -14.89
CA VAL A 365 -0.85 -12.88 -13.71
C VAL A 365 -1.57 -12.27 -12.49
N LYS A 366 -1.40 -10.97 -12.23
CA LYS A 366 -2.12 -10.26 -11.13
C LYS A 366 -3.62 -10.26 -11.33
N ILE A 367 -4.10 -9.87 -12.52
CA ILE A 367 -5.55 -9.91 -12.85
C ILE A 367 -6.11 -11.32 -12.62
N LYS A 368 -5.45 -12.35 -13.16
CA LYS A 368 -5.91 -13.74 -13.08
C LYS A 368 -5.95 -14.22 -11.63
N ALA A 369 -4.87 -14.05 -10.87
CA ALA A 369 -4.77 -14.53 -9.50
C ALA A 369 -5.74 -13.81 -8.54
N ALA A 370 -5.85 -12.48 -8.64
CA ALA A 370 -6.77 -11.68 -7.82
C ALA A 370 -8.26 -11.94 -8.13
N THR A 371 -8.59 -12.25 -9.40
CA THR A 371 -9.95 -12.65 -9.78
C THR A 371 -10.24 -14.09 -9.32
N ASN A 372 -9.30 -15.02 -9.53
CA ASN A 372 -9.42 -16.41 -9.12
C ASN A 372 -9.62 -16.57 -7.61
N VAL A 373 -8.80 -15.92 -6.77
CA VAL A 373 -8.94 -16.04 -5.30
C VAL A 373 -10.31 -15.58 -4.81
N THR A 374 -10.89 -14.54 -5.42
CA THR A 374 -12.23 -14.06 -5.07
C THR A 374 -13.29 -15.13 -5.37
N GLN A 375 -13.26 -15.73 -6.56
CA GLN A 375 -14.24 -16.76 -6.94
C GLN A 375 -14.05 -18.06 -6.13
N VAL A 376 -12.81 -18.52 -5.96
CA VAL A 376 -12.50 -19.78 -5.28
C VAL A 376 -12.83 -19.72 -3.79
N THR A 377 -12.60 -18.59 -3.12
CA THR A 377 -12.98 -18.45 -1.70
C THR A 377 -14.50 -18.43 -1.51
N ASP A 378 -15.25 -17.92 -2.48
CA ASP A 378 -16.73 -17.90 -2.48
C ASP A 378 -17.32 -19.30 -2.80
N ASP A 379 -16.88 -19.94 -3.88
CA ASP A 379 -17.28 -21.30 -4.26
C ASP A 379 -16.98 -22.33 -3.14
N MET A 380 -15.83 -22.19 -2.46
CA MET A 380 -15.45 -23.06 -1.35
C MET A 380 -16.20 -22.74 -0.04
N LEU A 381 -16.68 -21.50 0.14
CA LEU A 381 -17.61 -21.18 1.23
C LEU A 381 -18.95 -21.87 0.98
N HIS A 382 -19.51 -21.74 -0.23
CA HIS A 382 -20.74 -22.40 -0.64
C HIS A 382 -20.65 -23.93 -0.50
N ALA A 383 -19.52 -24.55 -0.86
CA ALA A 383 -19.26 -25.98 -0.65
C ALA A 383 -19.29 -26.42 0.83
N CYS A 384 -19.12 -25.51 1.79
CA CYS A 384 -19.20 -25.76 3.23
C CYS A 384 -20.53 -25.33 3.87
N GLY A 385 -21.48 -24.81 3.08
CA GLY A 385 -22.75 -24.28 3.54
C GLY A 385 -22.63 -23.27 4.69
N GLY A 386 -23.61 -23.29 5.62
CA GLY A 386 -23.63 -22.39 6.78
C GLY A 386 -22.46 -22.54 7.76
N VAL A 387 -21.66 -23.60 7.67
CA VAL A 387 -20.42 -23.74 8.46
C VAL A 387 -19.25 -23.01 7.80
N GLY A 388 -19.30 -22.76 6.48
CA GLY A 388 -18.34 -21.89 5.77
C GLY A 388 -18.29 -20.46 6.29
N TYR A 389 -19.43 -19.96 6.78
CA TYR A 389 -19.60 -18.62 7.35
C TYR A 389 -19.13 -18.49 8.82
N LYS A 390 -18.68 -19.59 9.45
CA LYS A 390 -18.22 -19.61 10.85
C LYS A 390 -16.71 -19.41 10.96
N LYS A 391 -16.29 -18.54 11.90
CA LYS A 391 -14.87 -18.26 12.21
C LYS A 391 -14.06 -19.53 12.49
N GLU A 392 -14.66 -20.51 13.15
CA GLU A 392 -14.02 -21.75 13.59
C GLU A 392 -13.53 -22.63 12.42
N LEU A 393 -14.08 -22.46 11.21
CA LEU A 393 -13.56 -23.09 9.99
C LEU A 393 -12.41 -22.29 9.37
N GLY A 394 -12.33 -20.99 9.62
CA GLY A 394 -11.32 -20.06 9.12
C GLY A 394 -11.44 -19.69 7.64
N LEU A 395 -12.48 -20.15 6.96
CA LEU A 395 -12.69 -19.94 5.52
C LEU A 395 -13.16 -18.49 5.24
N GLU A 396 -14.05 -17.94 6.07
CA GLU A 396 -14.49 -16.55 6.00
C GLU A 396 -13.33 -15.54 6.03
N ARG A 397 -12.26 -15.83 6.81
CA ARG A 397 -11.04 -15.03 6.83
C ARG A 397 -10.30 -15.07 5.50
N LEU A 398 -10.17 -16.23 4.86
CA LEU A 398 -9.52 -16.35 3.55
C LEU A 398 -10.30 -15.61 2.47
N LEU A 399 -11.63 -15.56 2.56
CA LEU A 399 -12.47 -14.74 1.67
C LEU A 399 -12.23 -13.24 1.91
N ARG A 400 -12.23 -12.78 3.16
CA ARG A 400 -11.93 -11.38 3.53
C ARG A 400 -10.53 -10.96 3.07
N ASP A 401 -9.53 -11.81 3.28
CA ASP A 401 -8.14 -11.59 2.87
C ASP A 401 -7.97 -11.59 1.35
N GLY A 402 -8.54 -12.58 0.66
CA GLY A 402 -8.44 -12.74 -0.79
C GLY A 402 -9.05 -11.57 -1.57
N LYS A 403 -10.13 -10.96 -1.05
CA LYS A 403 -10.77 -9.80 -1.67
C LYS A 403 -9.85 -8.57 -1.78
N ALA A 404 -8.80 -8.47 -0.95
CA ALA A 404 -7.82 -7.39 -1.03
C ALA A 404 -7.11 -7.33 -2.40
N GLY A 405 -6.89 -8.46 -3.08
CA GLY A 405 -6.19 -8.51 -4.37
C GLY A 405 -6.88 -7.75 -5.51
N TRP A 406 -8.19 -7.50 -5.40
CA TRP A 406 -8.94 -6.71 -6.38
C TRP A 406 -8.57 -5.22 -6.31
N VAL A 407 -8.53 -4.68 -5.08
CA VAL A 407 -8.39 -3.24 -4.81
C VAL A 407 -6.94 -2.81 -4.56
N MET A 408 -6.07 -3.72 -4.15
CA MET A 408 -4.65 -3.45 -3.97
C MET A 408 -4.03 -3.04 -5.31
N GLY A 409 -3.38 -1.87 -5.32
CA GLY A 409 -2.90 -1.21 -6.53
C GLY A 409 -1.81 -1.98 -7.27
N ALA A 410 -1.71 -1.91 -8.60
CA ALA A 410 -2.70 -1.32 -9.51
C ALA A 410 -3.98 -2.19 -9.55
N SER A 411 -5.16 -1.54 -9.60
CA SER A 411 -6.45 -2.24 -9.56
C SER A 411 -6.64 -3.15 -10.78
N ASN A 412 -7.46 -4.19 -10.63
CA ASN A 412 -7.71 -5.13 -11.72
C ASN A 412 -8.30 -4.43 -12.96
N GLU A 413 -9.02 -3.33 -12.76
CA GLU A 413 -9.62 -2.49 -13.80
C GLU A 413 -8.55 -1.74 -14.61
N VAL A 414 -7.62 -1.06 -13.93
CA VAL A 414 -6.49 -0.35 -14.58
C VAL A 414 -5.60 -1.34 -15.33
N LEU A 415 -5.28 -2.48 -14.72
CA LEU A 415 -4.44 -3.49 -15.38
C LEU A 415 -5.11 -4.09 -16.62
N ARG A 416 -6.43 -4.34 -16.60
CA ARG A 416 -7.18 -4.76 -17.81
C ARG A 416 -7.15 -3.69 -18.89
N GLN A 417 -7.24 -2.42 -18.53
CA GLN A 417 -7.11 -1.30 -19.49
C GLN A 417 -5.70 -1.24 -20.10
N VAL A 418 -4.64 -1.37 -19.31
CA VAL A 418 -3.25 -1.35 -19.79
C VAL A 418 -2.97 -2.52 -20.73
N VAL A 419 -3.31 -3.74 -20.33
CA VAL A 419 -3.15 -4.94 -21.18
C VAL A 419 -3.96 -4.80 -22.48
N GLY A 420 -5.24 -4.41 -22.38
CA GLY A 420 -6.11 -4.22 -23.55
C GLY A 420 -5.58 -3.16 -24.52
N LYS A 421 -5.25 -1.97 -24.03
CA LYS A 421 -4.77 -0.85 -24.86
C LYS A 421 -3.42 -1.17 -25.51
N THR A 422 -2.50 -1.84 -24.78
CA THR A 422 -1.23 -2.34 -25.35
C THR A 422 -1.51 -3.33 -26.48
N SER A 423 -2.38 -4.33 -26.25
CA SER A 423 -2.62 -5.41 -27.21
C SER A 423 -3.29 -4.97 -28.52
N LEU A 424 -3.96 -3.80 -28.51
CA LEU A 424 -4.67 -3.26 -29.67
C LEU A 424 -3.89 -2.16 -30.40
N PHE A 425 -3.04 -1.40 -29.69
CA PHE A 425 -2.48 -0.14 -30.17
C PHE A 425 -0.98 0.07 -29.86
N GLY A 426 -0.29 -0.94 -29.31
CA GLY A 426 1.12 -0.85 -28.90
C GLY A 426 1.32 -0.22 -27.51
N PRO A 427 2.47 -0.44 -26.86
CA PRO A 427 2.80 0.18 -25.57
C PRO A 427 2.87 1.72 -25.66
N GLU A 428 3.22 2.28 -26.81
CA GLU A 428 3.22 3.72 -27.10
C GLU A 428 1.82 4.36 -27.01
N ALA A 429 0.74 3.57 -27.08
CA ALA A 429 -0.60 4.06 -26.81
C ALA A 429 -0.91 4.18 -25.32
N ILE A 430 -0.08 3.67 -24.40
CA ILE A 430 -0.32 3.78 -22.95
C ILE A 430 0.08 5.17 -22.46
N ASP A 431 -0.94 5.98 -22.19
CA ASP A 431 -0.79 7.25 -21.49
C ASP A 431 -1.19 7.06 -20.03
N PHE A 432 -0.26 6.53 -19.22
CA PHE A 432 -0.38 6.45 -17.76
C PHE A 432 -0.57 7.84 -17.11
N TRP A 433 -0.13 8.88 -17.81
CA TRP A 433 0.06 10.23 -17.29
C TRP A 433 -1.10 11.18 -17.61
N CYS A 434 -2.05 10.76 -18.47
CA CYS A 434 -3.03 11.63 -19.11
C CYS A 434 -2.40 12.87 -19.80
N LYS A 435 -1.15 12.76 -20.27
CA LYS A 435 -0.38 13.83 -20.94
C LYS A 435 -0.87 14.09 -22.36
N VAL A 436 -1.63 13.17 -22.98
CA VAL A 436 -2.11 13.26 -24.37
C VAL A 436 -3.62 13.52 -24.39
N PRO A 437 -4.08 14.72 -24.80
CA PRO A 437 -5.50 15.01 -24.90
C PRO A 437 -6.22 14.07 -25.88
N ASP A 438 -7.35 13.47 -25.46
CA ASP A 438 -8.21 12.71 -26.37
C ASP A 438 -8.86 13.64 -27.40
N SER A 439 -8.12 13.83 -28.50
CA SER A 439 -8.51 14.66 -29.62
C SER A 439 -9.76 14.13 -30.32
N ARG A 440 -10.13 12.85 -30.18
CA ARG A 440 -11.36 12.29 -30.76
C ARG A 440 -12.57 12.66 -29.91
N ALA A 441 -12.48 12.50 -28.58
CA ALA A 441 -13.51 12.94 -27.64
C ALA A 441 -13.70 14.46 -27.71
N LEU A 442 -12.60 15.23 -27.67
CA LEU A 442 -12.64 16.69 -27.77
C LEU A 442 -13.29 17.15 -29.09
N ASN A 443 -12.91 16.58 -30.24
CA ASN A 443 -13.57 16.91 -31.52
C ASN A 443 -15.05 16.49 -31.56
N PHE A 444 -15.46 15.44 -30.83
CA PHE A 444 -16.86 15.03 -30.76
C PHE A 444 -17.69 16.00 -29.90
N GLU A 445 -17.20 16.42 -28.73
CA GLU A 445 -17.87 17.42 -27.90
C GLU A 445 -17.90 18.79 -28.58
N LEU A 446 -16.78 19.23 -29.16
CA LEU A 446 -16.73 20.48 -29.94
C LEU A 446 -17.72 20.47 -31.11
N LYS A 447 -17.98 19.33 -31.76
CA LYS A 447 -18.98 19.23 -32.84
C LYS A 447 -20.40 19.55 -32.35
N LYS A 448 -20.76 19.22 -31.10
CA LYS A 448 -22.09 19.52 -30.52
C LYS A 448 -22.32 21.02 -30.25
N LEU A 449 -21.25 21.80 -30.04
CA LEU A 449 -21.36 23.22 -29.69
C LEU A 449 -21.83 24.08 -30.86
N THR A 450 -22.70 25.06 -30.60
CA THR A 450 -23.12 26.07 -31.57
C THR A 450 -21.97 27.01 -31.95
N GLY A 451 -22.13 27.78 -33.03
CA GLY A 451 -21.14 28.78 -33.45
C GLY A 451 -20.86 29.87 -32.40
N SER A 452 -21.84 30.22 -31.56
CA SER A 452 -21.67 31.14 -30.43
C SER A 452 -20.89 30.48 -29.28
N ALA A 453 -21.30 29.29 -28.84
CA ALA A 453 -20.65 28.55 -27.76
C ALA A 453 -19.18 28.21 -28.09
N LYS A 454 -18.86 27.88 -29.36
CA LYS A 454 -17.48 27.72 -29.84
C LYS A 454 -16.64 29.00 -29.68
N ARG A 455 -17.19 30.17 -30.03
CA ARG A 455 -16.50 31.46 -29.89
C ARG A 455 -16.35 31.91 -28.44
N GLU A 456 -17.24 31.46 -27.55
CA GLU A 456 -17.16 31.71 -26.12
C GLU A 456 -16.10 30.81 -25.46
N LEU A 457 -16.12 29.50 -25.74
CA LEU A 457 -15.09 28.56 -25.29
C LEU A 457 -13.69 28.97 -25.79
N ALA A 458 -13.56 29.38 -27.06
CA ALA A 458 -12.30 29.87 -27.59
C ALA A 458 -11.79 31.13 -26.84
N ARG A 459 -12.68 32.09 -26.54
CA ARG A 459 -12.32 33.26 -25.71
C ARG A 459 -11.94 32.86 -24.28
N LYS A 460 -12.59 31.87 -23.69
CA LYS A 460 -12.23 31.33 -22.37
C LYS A 460 -10.81 30.74 -22.39
N LEU A 461 -10.55 29.82 -23.33
CA LEU A 461 -9.26 29.13 -23.45
C LEU A 461 -8.11 30.10 -23.77
N LEU A 462 -8.33 31.10 -24.64
CA LEU A 462 -7.34 32.15 -24.89
C LEU A 462 -7.03 32.96 -23.62
N ASN A 463 -8.06 33.31 -22.82
CA ASN A 463 -7.90 33.99 -21.53
C ASN A 463 -7.30 33.10 -20.41
N GLU A 464 -7.16 31.79 -20.63
CA GLU A 464 -6.51 30.84 -19.72
C GLU A 464 -5.04 30.68 -20.11
N ALA A 465 -4.77 30.38 -21.39
CA ALA A 465 -3.41 30.39 -21.96
C ALA A 465 -2.69 31.73 -21.72
N GLU A 466 -3.38 32.86 -21.90
CA GLU A 466 -2.81 34.19 -21.59
C GLU A 466 -2.41 34.40 -20.12
N LYS A 467 -2.88 33.57 -19.18
CA LYS A 467 -2.44 33.61 -17.77
C LYS A 467 -1.27 32.67 -17.55
N GLU A 468 -1.33 31.48 -18.14
CA GLU A 468 -0.27 30.46 -18.11
C GLU A 468 1.04 31.03 -18.70
N ASP A 469 0.96 31.66 -19.88
CA ASP A 469 2.04 32.45 -20.52
C ASP A 469 2.67 33.51 -19.60
N LYS A 470 1.88 34.09 -18.69
CA LYS A 470 2.30 35.13 -17.74
C LYS A 470 2.83 34.55 -16.43
N ILE A 471 2.58 33.27 -16.16
CA ILE A 471 3.18 32.54 -15.04
C ILE A 471 4.57 32.02 -15.46
N GLU A 472 4.68 31.36 -16.62
CA GLU A 472 5.97 30.86 -17.12
C GLU A 472 7.02 31.96 -17.23
N LYS A 473 6.65 33.14 -17.78
CA LYS A 473 7.56 34.29 -17.96
C LYS A 473 8.01 34.95 -16.66
N ASN A 474 7.43 34.61 -15.51
CA ASN A 474 7.86 35.06 -14.18
C ASN A 474 8.68 34.00 -13.42
N GLN A 475 8.89 32.82 -14.02
CA GLN A 475 9.72 31.70 -13.60
C GLN A 475 10.09 31.63 -12.10
N LYS A 476 9.07 31.33 -11.30
CA LYS A 476 9.19 30.23 -10.35
C LYS A 476 8.42 29.04 -10.91
N CYS A 477 8.90 27.84 -10.62
CA CYS A 477 8.24 26.61 -11.07
C CYS A 477 6.77 26.58 -10.61
N LEU A 478 5.86 26.00 -11.41
CA LEU A 478 4.48 25.74 -10.99
C LEU A 478 4.37 24.76 -9.80
N TYR A 479 5.49 24.10 -9.44
CA TYR A 479 5.67 23.28 -8.24
C TYR A 479 6.65 23.88 -7.22
N GLU A 480 7.16 25.11 -7.44
CA GLU A 480 7.85 25.92 -6.42
C GLU A 480 6.82 26.57 -5.46
N ASP A 481 6.02 25.74 -4.81
CA ASP A 481 5.62 26.07 -3.45
C ASP A 481 6.91 26.22 -2.64
N LEU A 482 7.26 27.45 -2.27
CA LEU A 482 8.46 27.77 -1.50
C LEU A 482 8.33 27.30 -0.05
N ASP A 483 7.09 27.10 0.40
CA ASP A 483 6.74 26.45 1.64
C ASP A 483 6.65 24.91 1.48
N PHE A 484 6.58 24.25 2.63
CA PHE A 484 6.54 22.78 2.75
C PHE A 484 5.12 22.28 3.05
N ASP A 485 4.11 23.12 2.83
CA ASP A 485 2.72 22.93 3.25
C ASP A 485 1.80 22.52 2.09
N ASN A 486 0.84 21.62 2.38
CA ASN A 486 -0.36 21.28 1.60
C ASN A 486 -0.23 20.46 0.28
N PRO A 487 0.00 19.14 0.39
CA PRO A 487 -0.29 18.19 -0.69
C PRO A 487 -1.58 17.37 -0.45
N PHE A 488 -2.74 17.98 -0.77
CA PHE A 488 -4.05 17.36 -1.04
C PHE A 488 -4.84 16.65 0.08
N SER A 489 -6.14 17.01 0.23
CA SER A 489 -7.28 16.07 0.19
C SER A 489 -8.63 16.79 0.43
N ASN A 490 -9.54 16.74 -0.54
CA ASN A 490 -10.86 17.40 -0.48
C ASN A 490 -12.03 16.43 -0.20
N ARG A 491 -11.78 15.24 0.36
CA ARG A 491 -12.84 14.24 0.61
C ARG A 491 -13.63 14.57 1.89
N PRO A 492 -14.97 14.40 1.91
CA PRO A 492 -15.78 14.62 3.10
C PRO A 492 -15.45 13.61 4.21
N PRO A 493 -15.59 13.98 5.51
CA PRO A 493 -15.39 13.05 6.62
C PRO A 493 -16.37 11.86 6.58
N ALA A 494 -15.92 10.69 7.03
CA ALA A 494 -16.80 9.57 7.30
C ALA A 494 -17.63 9.82 8.57
N ILE A 495 -18.96 9.75 8.47
CA ILE A 495 -19.85 9.84 9.63
C ILE A 495 -19.70 8.56 10.47
N LEU A 496 -19.19 8.69 11.70
CA LEU A 496 -19.15 7.60 12.67
C LEU A 496 -20.57 7.10 12.95
N LYS A 497 -20.84 5.82 12.64
CA LYS A 497 -22.11 5.17 12.98
C LYS A 497 -22.02 4.49 14.35
N SER A 498 -22.88 4.94 15.26
CA SER A 498 -23.10 4.45 16.63
C SER A 498 -22.00 4.80 17.64
N PRO A 499 -22.36 5.00 18.94
CA PRO A 499 -21.46 5.55 19.94
C PRO A 499 -20.56 4.49 20.60
N ASP A 500 -19.28 4.80 20.67
CA ASP A 500 -18.34 4.23 21.63
C ASP A 500 -18.67 4.83 23.02
N ILE A 501 -18.75 4.02 24.09
CA ILE A 501 -19.03 4.51 25.46
C ILE A 501 -17.76 4.35 26.29
N GLN A 502 -16.97 5.42 26.41
CA GLN A 502 -15.79 5.44 27.25
C GLN A 502 -16.05 6.22 28.56
N HIS A 503 -15.64 5.62 29.68
CA HIS A 503 -15.59 6.23 31.01
C HIS A 503 -16.88 6.90 31.54
N GLY A 504 -18.06 6.45 31.07
CA GLY A 504 -19.36 6.86 31.61
C GLY A 504 -19.82 8.28 31.21
N ILE A 505 -19.07 8.99 30.37
CA ILE A 505 -19.42 10.33 29.89
C ILE A 505 -20.28 10.21 28.63
N LYS A 506 -21.41 10.93 28.60
CA LYS A 506 -22.37 10.85 27.50
C LYS A 506 -21.99 11.83 26.39
N HIS A 507 -21.29 11.34 25.37
CA HIS A 507 -20.79 12.13 24.24
C HIS A 507 -21.88 12.94 23.51
N ALA A 508 -21.50 14.12 23.00
CA ALA A 508 -22.30 14.87 22.02
C ALA A 508 -22.43 14.04 20.72
N ARG A 509 -23.60 14.09 20.06
CA ARG A 509 -23.87 13.31 18.84
C ARG A 509 -23.17 13.85 17.58
N ASN A 510 -22.82 15.13 17.58
CA ASN A 510 -22.22 15.84 16.46
C ASN A 510 -20.89 16.45 16.92
N PRO A 511 -19.90 16.65 16.01
CA PRO A 511 -18.72 17.45 16.32
C PRO A 511 -19.12 18.90 16.60
N CYS A 512 -18.35 19.59 17.45
CA CYS A 512 -18.63 20.98 17.85
C CYS A 512 -18.26 22.03 16.78
N LEU A 513 -17.59 21.61 15.70
CA LEU A 513 -17.09 22.47 14.64
C LEU A 513 -18.02 22.38 13.42
N ASN A 514 -18.71 23.47 13.10
CA ASN A 514 -19.63 23.54 11.97
C ASN A 514 -18.89 23.94 10.68
N PRO A 515 -19.07 23.23 9.55
CA PRO A 515 -18.59 23.64 8.23
C PRO A 515 -18.72 25.13 7.89
N ASN A 516 -19.82 25.80 8.22
CA ASN A 516 -20.11 27.14 7.70
C ASN A 516 -19.88 28.31 8.67
N GLU A 517 -19.45 28.05 9.92
CA GLU A 517 -19.44 29.06 10.99
C GLU A 517 -18.05 29.28 11.60
N PHE A 518 -17.94 30.16 12.59
CA PHE A 518 -16.73 30.36 13.40
C PHE A 518 -17.07 30.22 14.88
N VAL A 519 -16.35 29.35 15.58
CA VAL A 519 -16.59 28.89 16.96
C VAL A 519 -15.42 29.32 17.83
N ALA A 520 -15.59 30.40 18.59
CA ALA A 520 -14.50 31.06 19.30
C ALA A 520 -13.82 30.17 20.37
N LEU A 521 -12.54 29.81 20.13
CA LEU A 521 -11.75 28.97 21.04
C LEU A 521 -10.83 29.78 21.97
N ARG A 522 -10.48 29.21 23.14
CA ARG A 522 -9.59 29.84 24.14
C ARG A 522 -8.24 29.11 24.22
N LEU A 523 -7.13 29.82 24.06
CA LEU A 523 -5.79 29.25 24.18
C LEU A 523 -5.52 28.72 25.61
N LEU A 524 -5.15 27.44 25.72
CA LEU A 524 -4.80 26.74 26.96
C LEU A 524 -3.28 26.69 27.17
N SER A 525 -2.51 26.39 26.13
CA SER A 525 -1.06 26.22 26.23
C SER A 525 -0.35 26.43 24.89
N VAL A 526 0.91 26.85 24.95
CA VAL A 526 1.83 26.89 23.81
C VAL A 526 3.08 26.11 24.18
N LYS A 527 3.51 25.19 23.31
CA LYS A 527 4.68 24.34 23.50
C LYS A 527 5.59 24.50 22.30
N SER A 528 6.76 25.13 22.47
CA SER A 528 7.80 25.13 21.44
C SER A 528 8.29 23.69 21.20
N LEU A 529 8.45 23.34 19.93
CA LEU A 529 9.02 22.08 19.45
C LEU A 529 10.38 22.33 18.77
N SER A 530 10.60 23.54 18.24
CA SER A 530 11.89 24.07 17.82
C SER A 530 11.86 25.62 17.84
N GLU A 531 12.96 26.27 17.48
CA GLU A 531 13.05 27.74 17.36
C GLU A 531 11.97 28.34 16.41
N VAL A 532 11.56 27.56 15.42
CA VAL A 532 10.58 27.94 14.39
C VAL A 532 9.30 27.13 14.42
N VAL A 533 9.08 26.22 15.37
CA VAL A 533 7.84 25.42 15.45
C VAL A 533 7.26 25.43 16.86
N ALA A 534 5.95 25.64 16.98
CA ALA A 534 5.20 25.50 18.22
C ALA A 534 3.84 24.81 18.03
N GLU A 535 3.46 24.01 19.03
CA GLU A 535 2.11 23.46 19.21
C GLU A 535 1.28 24.45 20.04
N TYR A 536 0.09 24.78 19.55
CA TYR A 536 -0.88 25.66 20.22
C TYR A 536 -2.14 24.87 20.57
N THR A 537 -2.40 24.65 21.86
CA THR A 537 -3.60 23.93 22.34
C THR A 537 -4.67 24.90 22.78
N PHE A 538 -5.88 24.74 22.24
CA PHE A 538 -7.06 25.55 22.55
C PHE A 538 -8.15 24.69 23.20
N ALA A 539 -9.01 25.30 24.01
CA ALA A 539 -10.22 24.68 24.55
C ALA A 539 -11.37 24.77 23.54
N LEU A 540 -12.15 23.70 23.44
CA LEU A 540 -13.45 23.65 22.77
C LEU A 540 -14.55 24.27 23.68
N PRO A 541 -15.74 24.61 23.15
CA PRO A 541 -16.79 25.28 23.93
C PRO A 541 -17.23 24.53 25.19
N GLN A 542 -17.31 23.19 25.13
CA GLN A 542 -17.63 22.31 26.26
C GLN A 542 -16.52 21.27 26.48
N ALA A 543 -16.32 20.85 27.73
CA ALA A 543 -15.33 19.80 28.06
C ALA A 543 -15.65 18.42 27.45
N THR A 544 -16.89 18.21 27.02
CA THR A 544 -17.40 17.00 26.35
C THR A 544 -17.38 17.08 24.82
N ASP A 545 -17.02 18.23 24.25
CA ASP A 545 -16.97 18.43 22.80
C ASP A 545 -15.78 17.69 22.18
N PHE A 546 -15.89 17.37 20.89
CA PHE A 546 -14.80 16.87 20.07
C PHE A 546 -14.80 17.58 18.71
N THR A 547 -13.64 17.61 18.05
CA THR A 547 -13.45 18.32 16.78
C THR A 547 -14.13 17.62 15.60
N GLY A 548 -14.19 16.29 15.62
CA GLY A 548 -14.52 15.46 14.46
C GLY A 548 -13.45 15.45 13.36
N CYS A 549 -12.32 16.13 13.58
CA CYS A 549 -11.23 16.22 12.61
C CYS A 549 -10.25 15.06 12.80
N PHE A 550 -9.91 14.39 11.70
CA PHE A 550 -8.84 13.40 11.65
C PHE A 550 -7.47 14.08 11.37
N PRO A 551 -6.34 13.51 11.84
CA PRO A 551 -5.02 13.96 11.40
C PRO A 551 -4.92 13.99 9.87
N GLY A 552 -4.33 15.05 9.31
CA GLY A 552 -4.27 15.28 7.86
C GLY A 552 -5.49 15.99 7.25
N GLN A 553 -6.60 16.15 7.99
CA GLN A 553 -7.62 17.14 7.65
C GLN A 553 -7.18 18.54 8.10
N TYR A 554 -7.74 19.59 7.50
CA TYR A 554 -7.36 20.97 7.77
C TYR A 554 -8.52 21.80 8.32
N VAL A 555 -8.22 22.71 9.24
CA VAL A 555 -9.18 23.63 9.88
C VAL A 555 -8.90 25.09 9.52
N ARG A 556 -9.95 25.89 9.25
CA ARG A 556 -9.80 27.26 8.74
C ARG A 556 -9.34 28.26 9.79
N VAL A 557 -8.08 28.65 9.61
CA VAL A 557 -7.13 29.35 10.47
C VAL A 557 -7.33 30.87 10.73
N ARG A 558 -8.46 31.45 11.14
CA ARG A 558 -8.60 32.94 11.19
C ARG A 558 -7.98 33.62 12.44
N LEU A 559 -7.09 34.62 12.26
CA LEU A 559 -6.63 35.63 13.25
C LEU A 559 -7.00 37.05 12.77
N GLY A 560 -8.07 37.64 13.30
CA GLY A 560 -8.56 38.94 12.84
C GLY A 560 -8.90 38.90 11.34
N ASN A 561 -8.23 39.74 10.53
CA ASN A 561 -8.38 39.71 9.07
C ASN A 561 -7.57 38.59 8.39
N ASN A 562 -6.54 38.06 9.05
CA ASN A 562 -5.62 37.07 8.48
C ASN A 562 -6.23 35.65 8.56
N GLN A 563 -5.95 34.78 7.58
CA GLN A 563 -6.43 33.40 7.54
C GLN A 563 -5.31 32.47 7.02
N ARG A 564 -5.12 31.32 7.68
CA ARG A 564 -4.31 30.18 7.20
C ARG A 564 -5.18 28.91 7.16
N PHE A 565 -4.62 27.75 6.83
CA PHE A 565 -5.19 26.45 7.15
C PHE A 565 -4.16 25.67 7.96
N LEU A 566 -4.57 24.98 9.02
CA LEU A 566 -3.69 24.16 9.86
C LEU A 566 -4.30 22.78 10.05
N SER A 567 -3.49 21.73 10.12
CA SER A 567 -3.99 20.39 10.49
C SER A 567 -3.92 20.23 12.01
N PRO A 568 -4.98 19.69 12.66
CA PRO A 568 -4.95 19.44 14.09
C PRO A 568 -4.15 18.17 14.41
N VAL A 569 -3.29 18.27 15.42
CA VAL A 569 -2.50 17.14 15.95
C VAL A 569 -3.20 16.43 17.12
N THR A 570 -4.36 16.91 17.54
CA THR A 570 -5.22 16.25 18.54
C THR A 570 -5.99 15.10 17.91
N ARG A 571 -5.89 13.91 18.51
CA ARG A 571 -6.65 12.72 18.13
C ARG A 571 -8.16 12.98 18.24
N ALA A 572 -8.96 12.48 17.29
CA ALA A 572 -10.40 12.76 17.22
C ALA A 572 -11.23 12.35 18.46
N LYS A 573 -10.70 11.48 19.34
CA LYS A 573 -11.32 11.08 20.63
C LYS A 573 -10.91 11.94 21.84
N GLU A 574 -9.97 12.88 21.71
CA GLU A 574 -9.55 13.75 22.82
C GLU A 574 -10.53 14.91 23.00
N LEU A 575 -11.34 14.84 24.06
CA LEU A 575 -12.43 15.79 24.32
C LEU A 575 -11.94 17.14 24.86
N GLY A 576 -12.74 18.18 24.63
CA GLY A 576 -12.61 19.51 25.24
C GLY A 576 -11.47 20.37 24.72
N LYS A 577 -10.67 19.90 23.74
CA LYS A 577 -9.51 20.65 23.22
C LYS A 577 -9.19 20.39 21.74
N ILE A 578 -8.35 21.24 21.17
CA ILE A 578 -7.71 21.06 19.85
C ILE A 578 -6.29 21.67 19.87
N SER A 579 -5.28 20.89 19.51
CA SER A 579 -3.90 21.33 19.28
C SER A 579 -3.67 21.54 17.78
N LEU A 580 -3.12 22.69 17.43
CA LEU A 580 -2.67 23.04 16.09
C LEU A 580 -1.15 23.22 16.11
N LEU A 581 -0.44 22.59 15.17
CA LEU A 581 1.01 22.76 15.02
C LEU A 581 1.28 23.85 13.99
N LEU A 582 2.18 24.79 14.31
CA LEU A 582 2.53 25.92 13.46
C LEU A 582 4.04 26.05 13.30
N LYS A 583 4.50 26.13 12.05
CA LYS A 583 5.82 26.67 11.71
C LYS A 583 5.72 28.20 11.57
N HIS A 584 6.53 28.91 12.33
CA HIS A 584 6.62 30.37 12.32
C HIS A 584 7.50 30.85 11.16
N GLU A 585 6.93 31.68 10.28
CA GLU A 585 7.69 32.48 9.33
C GLU A 585 8.33 33.68 10.05
N THR A 586 9.58 34.02 9.71
CA THR A 586 10.34 35.14 10.31
C THR A 586 9.65 36.50 10.20
N HIS A 587 8.87 36.71 9.12
CA HIS A 587 8.16 37.97 8.85
C HIS A 587 6.64 37.78 8.66
N GLY A 588 6.11 36.59 8.97
CA GLY A 588 4.72 36.26 8.71
C GLY A 588 3.74 37.05 9.58
N ILE A 589 2.82 37.78 8.96
CA ILE A 589 1.77 38.54 9.69
C ILE A 589 0.91 37.58 10.54
N PHE A 590 0.60 36.41 10.00
CA PHE A 590 -0.07 35.32 10.71
C PHE A 590 0.79 34.76 11.86
N SER A 591 2.07 34.49 11.60
CA SER A 591 3.03 33.95 12.57
C SER A 591 3.28 34.90 13.76
N ASN A 592 3.35 36.21 13.51
CA ASN A 592 3.45 37.25 14.53
C ASN A 592 2.14 37.38 15.34
N SER A 593 1.00 37.29 14.67
CA SER A 593 -0.32 37.27 15.33
C SER A 593 -0.45 36.09 16.30
N MET A 594 0.01 34.88 15.93
CA MET A 594 0.04 33.70 16.81
C MET A 594 1.00 33.86 18.00
N ARG A 595 2.16 34.51 17.80
CA ARG A 595 3.09 34.85 18.90
C ARG A 595 2.51 35.88 19.88
N SER A 596 1.52 36.67 19.48
CA SER A 596 0.86 37.68 20.34
C SER A 596 -0.24 37.12 21.26
N LEU A 597 -0.70 35.88 21.05
CA LEU A 597 -1.78 35.27 21.83
C LEU A 597 -1.35 35.05 23.30
N LYS A 598 -2.28 35.27 24.23
CA LYS A 598 -2.05 35.10 25.68
C LYS A 598 -2.92 33.99 26.23
N ILE A 599 -2.30 33.03 26.90
CA ILE A 599 -2.96 31.89 27.55
C ILE A 599 -4.10 32.38 28.46
N GLY A 600 -5.22 31.66 28.45
CA GLY A 600 -6.38 31.92 29.30
C GLY A 600 -7.27 33.10 28.86
N LYS A 601 -6.80 34.03 28.02
CA LYS A 601 -7.63 35.11 27.49
C LYS A 601 -8.37 34.70 26.21
N GLY A 602 -9.67 35.02 26.16
CA GLY A 602 -10.43 35.11 24.93
C GLY A 602 -10.09 36.39 24.16
N ASN A 603 -8.84 36.54 23.72
CA ASN A 603 -8.49 37.59 22.76
C ASN A 603 -9.26 37.28 21.45
N GLY A 604 -9.96 38.25 20.88
CA GLY A 604 -11.10 37.96 19.99
C GLY A 604 -10.81 37.32 18.63
N PHE A 605 -11.83 36.61 18.13
CA PHE A 605 -12.02 36.09 16.75
C PHE A 605 -11.19 34.87 16.33
N PHE A 606 -11.58 33.66 16.78
CA PHE A 606 -10.83 32.43 16.51
C PHE A 606 -11.59 31.21 16.02
N PHE A 607 -11.35 30.90 14.74
CA PHE A 607 -11.53 29.58 14.10
C PHE A 607 -13.00 29.06 14.14
N ILE A 608 -13.44 27.87 13.68
CA ILE A 608 -13.02 26.94 12.63
C ILE A 608 -14.23 26.76 11.68
N SER A 609 -14.03 26.70 10.35
CA SER A 609 -15.04 26.24 9.38
C SER A 609 -14.40 25.31 8.33
N PHE A 610 -15.15 24.31 7.86
CA PHE A 610 -14.75 23.39 6.77
C PHE A 610 -15.13 23.98 5.39
N LEU A 611 -14.44 23.58 4.33
CA LEU A 611 -14.84 23.94 2.96
C LEU A 611 -15.90 22.97 2.43
N LEU A 612 -17.18 23.34 2.57
CA LEU A 612 -18.24 22.83 1.71
C LEU A 612 -18.12 23.53 0.34
N SER A 613 -17.99 22.74 -0.73
CA SER A 613 -18.21 23.26 -2.08
C SER A 613 -19.71 23.42 -2.33
N GLU A 614 -20.17 24.61 -2.66
CA GLU A 614 -21.55 24.80 -3.12
C GLU A 614 -21.75 24.05 -4.45
N GLN A 615 -22.57 23.00 -4.42
CA GLN A 615 -23.19 22.44 -5.63
C GLN A 615 -24.71 22.47 -5.49
N ASN A 616 -25.34 23.18 -6.43
CA ASN A 616 -26.73 23.03 -6.84
C ASN A 616 -27.83 23.21 -5.77
N ASN A 617 -27.94 24.43 -5.23
CA ASN A 617 -29.28 24.99 -4.98
C ASN A 617 -29.87 25.51 -6.32
N LYS A 618 -30.21 24.57 -7.21
CA LYS A 618 -30.92 24.80 -8.48
C LYS A 618 -31.99 23.74 -8.76
N THR A 619 -32.97 23.68 -7.86
CA THR A 619 -34.30 23.14 -8.13
C THR A 619 -35.32 24.13 -7.59
N SER A 620 -35.98 24.86 -8.49
CA SER A 620 -37.17 25.64 -8.20
C SER A 620 -38.35 24.90 -8.84
N GLU A 621 -39.31 24.51 -7.99
CA GLU A 621 -40.51 23.71 -8.34
C GLU A 621 -40.25 22.25 -8.79
#